data_AF-A0AAW7DMV5-F1
#
_entry.id   AF-A0AAW7DMV5-F1
#
_cell.length_a   1.000
_cell.length_b   1.000
_cell.length_c   1.000
_cell.angle_alpha   90.00
_cell.angle_beta   90.00
_cell.angle_gamma   90.00
#
_symmetry.space_group_name_H-M   'P 1'
#
loop_
_entity.id
_entity.type
_entity.pdbx_description
1 polymer ?
#
loop_
_entity_poly.entity_id
_entity_poly.type
_entity_poly.pdbx_seq_one_letter_code
_entity_poly.pdbx_strand_id
1 'polypeptide(L)'
;MLHVNGDIKIRNLQFKASDSNYSRVLAIDNQGNIDYVDKSSITPESNGNVDKVIVNNTYTTSGGTPINTEYLKCGKFEFSYISNSNTGDVRFRLAEAPSSTIKVYTTFEQNWDGNGFQYQASSTAKEFTTENNFIDVPFNILVGQAQIANGEYNELYLSYPKEQDFYRVSFYRVQQNSTTYWVTACEKF
;
A
#
# COMPACT_ATOMS: atom_id res chain seq x y z
N MET A 1 45.89 21.74 -20.46
CA MET A 1 44.56 21.49 -19.89
C MET A 1 43.58 21.48 -21.05
N LEU A 2 42.98 20.33 -21.37
CA LEU A 2 42.09 20.18 -22.53
C LEU A 2 40.66 20.51 -22.08
N HIS A 3 40.10 21.63 -22.57
CA HIS A 3 38.68 21.94 -22.45
C HIS A 3 37.94 21.17 -23.55
N VAL A 4 37.12 20.20 -23.15
CA VAL A 4 36.16 19.54 -24.06
C VAL A 4 34.79 20.12 -23.74
N ASN A 5 34.17 20.79 -24.71
CA ASN A 5 32.78 21.27 -24.64
C ASN A 5 32.02 20.69 -25.82
N GLY A 6 31.02 19.84 -25.55
CA GLY A 6 30.23 19.17 -26.57
C GLY A 6 29.23 18.18 -25.98
N ASP A 7 28.28 17.73 -26.81
CA ASP A 7 27.19 16.85 -26.41
C ASP A 7 27.65 15.40 -26.22
N ILE A 8 27.03 14.71 -25.25
CA ILE A 8 27.26 13.28 -25.05
C ILE A 8 26.61 12.50 -26.19
N LYS A 9 27.43 11.70 -26.90
CA LYS A 9 26.97 10.71 -27.88
C LYS A 9 27.30 9.32 -27.40
N ILE A 10 26.28 8.54 -27.03
CA ILE A 10 26.43 7.12 -26.70
C ILE A 10 26.74 6.37 -27.98
N ARG A 11 27.93 5.74 -28.06
CA ARG A 11 28.39 5.03 -29.25
C ARG A 11 28.04 3.55 -29.25
N ASN A 12 27.96 2.93 -28.08
CA ASN A 12 27.66 1.52 -27.92
C ASN A 12 27.04 1.28 -26.54
N LEU A 13 26.06 0.38 -26.47
CA LEU A 13 25.43 -0.04 -25.21
C LEU A 13 25.74 -1.51 -24.99
N GLN A 14 26.11 -1.85 -23.75
CA GLN A 14 26.28 -3.23 -23.31
C GLN A 14 25.43 -3.45 -22.07
N PHE A 15 24.78 -4.61 -22.00
CA PHE A 15 24.06 -4.99 -20.80
C PHE A 15 25.06 -5.31 -19.68
N LYS A 16 25.00 -4.54 -18.60
CA LYS A 16 25.92 -4.63 -17.46
C LYS A 16 25.21 -4.83 -16.11
N ALA A 17 23.91 -5.11 -16.11
CA ALA A 17 23.14 -5.24 -14.87
C ALA A 17 23.70 -6.32 -13.94
N SER A 18 24.20 -7.42 -14.51
CA SER A 18 24.80 -8.57 -13.82
C SER A 18 26.34 -8.55 -13.71
N ASP A 19 27.01 -7.51 -14.22
CA ASP A 19 28.47 -7.39 -14.12
C ASP A 19 28.85 -6.86 -12.74
N SER A 20 29.50 -7.70 -11.93
CA SER A 20 29.93 -7.34 -10.57
C SER A 20 31.04 -6.29 -10.54
N ASN A 21 31.75 -6.09 -11.65
CA ASN A 21 32.79 -5.06 -11.76
C ASN A 21 32.23 -3.70 -12.24
N TYR A 22 30.94 -3.64 -12.59
CA TYR A 22 30.29 -2.39 -13.00
C TYR A 22 29.80 -1.62 -11.77
N SER A 23 30.64 -0.71 -11.28
CA SER A 23 30.39 0.03 -10.05
C SER A 23 29.87 1.46 -10.24
N ARG A 24 29.83 2.00 -11.47
CA ARG A 24 29.51 3.41 -11.72
C ARG A 24 28.40 3.57 -12.76
N VAL A 25 27.44 4.43 -12.45
CA VAL A 25 26.33 4.79 -13.34
C VAL A 25 26.42 6.28 -13.66
N LEU A 26 26.19 6.66 -14.91
CA LEU A 26 26.10 8.07 -15.30
C LEU A 26 24.85 8.70 -14.68
N ALA A 27 25.02 9.84 -14.01
CA ALA A 27 23.97 10.63 -13.42
C ALA A 27 24.06 12.08 -13.91
N ILE A 28 22.92 12.76 -13.91
CA ILE A 28 22.80 14.17 -14.27
C ILE A 28 22.18 14.88 -13.07
N ASP A 29 22.79 15.98 -12.62
CA ASP A 29 22.22 16.79 -11.55
C ASP A 29 21.13 17.75 -12.07
N ASN A 30 20.49 18.46 -11.14
CA ASN A 30 19.40 19.40 -11.47
C ASN A 30 19.87 20.63 -12.25
N GLN A 31 21.18 20.82 -12.40
CA GLN A 31 21.82 21.91 -13.13
C GLN A 31 22.32 21.44 -14.51
N GLY A 32 22.11 20.17 -14.86
CA GLY A 32 22.54 19.58 -16.12
C GLY A 32 24.02 19.19 -16.14
N ASN A 33 24.72 19.20 -15.00
CA ASN A 33 26.07 18.68 -14.92
C ASN A 33 26.04 17.16 -14.94
N ILE A 34 26.99 16.57 -15.65
CA ILE A 34 27.04 15.12 -15.89
C ILE A 34 28.25 14.56 -15.17
N ASP A 35 28.01 13.59 -14.29
CA ASP A 35 29.06 12.86 -13.58
C ASP A 35 28.64 11.39 -13.40
N TYR A 36 29.42 10.62 -12.65
CA TYR A 36 29.07 9.26 -12.25
C TYR A 36 28.67 9.20 -10.78
N VAL A 37 27.77 8.27 -10.46
CA VAL A 37 27.44 7.84 -9.09
C VAL A 37 27.80 6.36 -8.93
N ASP A 38 28.17 5.97 -7.72
CA ASP A 38 28.44 4.56 -7.43
C ASP A 38 27.13 3.75 -7.39
N LYS A 39 27.14 2.54 -7.94
CA LYS A 39 25.98 1.62 -7.93
C LYS A 39 25.51 1.35 -6.49
N SER A 40 26.41 1.38 -5.51
CA SER A 40 26.08 1.23 -4.10
C SER A 40 25.33 2.41 -3.50
N SER A 41 25.39 3.60 -4.11
CA SER A 41 24.62 4.77 -3.64
C SER A 41 23.19 4.80 -4.19
N ILE A 42 22.87 3.92 -5.14
CA ILE A 42 21.51 3.75 -5.70
C ILE A 42 20.85 2.44 -5.25
N THR A 43 21.59 1.55 -4.58
CA THR A 43 20.98 0.37 -3.97
C THR A 43 20.19 0.80 -2.73
N PRO A 44 18.99 0.23 -2.50
CA PRO A 44 18.30 0.38 -1.23
C PRO A 44 19.24 0.06 -0.07
N GLU A 45 19.14 0.82 1.02
CA GLU A 45 19.96 0.61 2.20
C GLU A 45 19.84 -0.85 2.69
N SER A 46 20.97 -1.56 2.74
CA SER A 46 21.06 -2.99 3.07
C SER A 46 20.92 -3.29 4.57
N ASN A 47 20.75 -2.24 5.38
CA ASN A 47 20.69 -2.28 6.83
C ASN A 47 19.30 -2.66 7.37
N GLY A 48 18.33 -3.01 6.53
CA GLY A 48 17.03 -3.49 6.97
C GLY A 48 16.19 -2.45 7.72
N ASN A 49 16.63 -1.19 7.75
CA ASN A 49 15.81 -0.03 8.11
C ASN A 49 14.90 0.29 6.92
N VAL A 50 13.99 -0.63 6.59
CA VAL A 50 12.67 -0.16 6.18
C VAL A 50 12.14 0.53 7.42
N ASP A 51 11.89 1.84 7.34
CA ASP A 51 11.25 2.63 8.40
C ASP A 51 9.83 2.08 8.60
N LYS A 52 9.74 0.90 9.21
CA LYS A 52 8.51 0.15 9.32
C LYS A 52 7.65 0.81 10.37
N VAL A 53 6.66 1.55 9.91
CA VAL A 53 5.68 2.17 10.80
C VAL A 53 4.53 1.19 10.98
N ILE A 54 4.26 0.82 12.24
CA ILE A 54 3.11 0.00 12.62
C ILE A 54 2.15 0.86 13.41
N VAL A 55 0.91 0.98 12.94
CA VAL A 55 -0.17 1.66 13.65
C VAL A 55 -1.34 0.69 13.78
N ASN A 56 -2.02 0.69 14.93
CA ASN A 56 -3.20 -0.13 15.14
C ASN A 56 -4.37 0.69 15.71
N ASN A 57 -5.58 0.23 15.42
CA ASN A 57 -6.78 0.63 16.12
C ASN A 57 -7.54 -0.63 16.55
N THR A 58 -7.91 -0.68 17.83
CA THR A 58 -8.68 -1.78 18.41
C THR A 58 -9.81 -1.19 19.23
N TYR A 59 -11.04 -1.60 18.94
CA TYR A 59 -12.22 -1.17 19.68
C TYR A 59 -13.24 -2.30 19.80
N THR A 60 -14.20 -2.13 20.70
CA THR A 60 -15.21 -3.15 21.01
C THR A 60 -16.62 -2.63 20.87
N THR A 61 -17.55 -3.48 20.44
CA THR A 61 -18.98 -3.19 20.42
C THR A 61 -19.80 -4.33 21.02
N SER A 62 -20.88 -4.01 21.72
CA SER A 62 -21.75 -4.98 22.40
C SER A 62 -22.84 -5.59 21.50
N GLY A 63 -23.05 -5.04 20.30
CA GLY A 63 -24.05 -5.50 19.32
C GLY A 63 -23.47 -6.06 18.03
N GLY A 64 -22.14 -6.09 17.89
CA GLY A 64 -21.48 -6.59 16.69
C GLY A 64 -21.64 -5.68 15.46
N THR A 65 -22.12 -4.45 15.63
CA THR A 65 -22.04 -3.39 14.62
C THR A 65 -20.79 -2.57 14.88
N PRO A 66 -19.93 -2.29 13.88
CA PRO A 66 -18.74 -1.45 14.04
C PRO A 66 -19.12 0.03 14.15
N ILE A 67 -18.14 0.91 14.47
CA ILE A 67 -18.38 2.34 14.71
C ILE A 67 -17.76 3.16 13.57
N ASN A 68 -18.54 4.02 12.90
CA ASN A 68 -18.07 4.80 11.74
C ASN A 68 -16.95 5.80 12.04
N THR A 69 -16.85 6.27 13.29
CA THR A 69 -15.78 7.19 13.72
C THR A 69 -14.50 6.46 14.12
N GLU A 70 -14.52 5.13 14.18
CA GLU A 70 -13.34 4.32 14.46
C GLU A 70 -12.63 3.98 13.15
N TYR A 71 -11.63 4.79 12.83
CA TYR A 71 -10.78 4.58 11.67
C TYR A 71 -9.30 4.61 12.05
N LEU A 72 -8.51 3.82 11.33
CA LEU A 72 -7.06 3.81 11.43
C LEU A 72 -6.48 4.70 10.32
N LYS A 73 -5.79 5.77 10.70
CA LYS A 73 -4.94 6.54 9.78
C LYS A 73 -3.55 5.92 9.71
N CYS A 74 -3.07 5.63 8.50
CA CYS A 74 -1.75 5.08 8.25
C CYS A 74 -1.17 5.64 6.94
N GLY A 75 -0.13 6.46 7.06
CA GLY A 75 0.42 7.24 5.94
C GLY A 75 -0.67 8.05 5.22
N LYS A 76 -0.84 7.79 3.93
CA LYS A 76 -1.83 8.49 3.07
C LYS A 76 -3.24 7.93 3.13
N PHE A 77 -3.50 6.90 3.93
CA PHE A 77 -4.77 6.20 3.92
C PHE A 77 -5.48 6.23 5.28
N GLU A 78 -6.80 6.13 5.22
CA GLU A 78 -7.67 5.87 6.37
C GLU A 78 -8.48 4.60 6.10
N PHE A 79 -8.57 3.73 7.12
CA PHE A 79 -9.23 2.44 7.06
C PHE A 79 -10.33 2.35 8.11
N SER A 80 -11.48 1.78 7.77
CA SER A 80 -12.57 1.58 8.74
C SER A 80 -13.42 0.37 8.40
N TYR A 81 -14.11 -0.13 9.41
CA TYR A 81 -15.24 -1.04 9.23
C TYR A 81 -16.51 -0.23 8.89
N ILE A 82 -17.43 -0.81 8.11
CA ILE A 82 -18.67 -0.15 7.70
C ILE A 82 -19.76 -0.38 8.74
N SER A 83 -20.26 0.69 9.38
CA SER A 83 -21.21 0.59 10.51
C SER A 83 -22.67 0.30 10.13
N ASN A 84 -22.99 0.13 8.85
CA ASN A 84 -24.38 -0.08 8.41
C ASN A 84 -24.78 -1.56 8.41
N SER A 85 -23.83 -2.47 8.67
CA SER A 85 -24.03 -3.92 8.72
C SER A 85 -23.25 -4.53 9.90
N ASN A 86 -23.68 -5.71 10.37
CA ASN A 86 -22.92 -6.53 11.32
C ASN A 86 -21.98 -7.52 10.61
N THR A 87 -21.81 -7.36 9.30
CA THR A 87 -21.04 -8.28 8.45
C THR A 87 -19.56 -7.99 8.56
N GLY A 88 -19.15 -6.82 9.06
CA GLY A 88 -17.74 -6.49 9.22
C GLY A 88 -17.08 -6.12 7.91
N ASP A 89 -17.84 -5.51 7.00
CA ASP A 89 -17.33 -4.97 5.75
C ASP A 89 -16.28 -3.89 6.04
N VAL A 90 -15.28 -3.75 5.16
CA VAL A 90 -14.21 -2.77 5.33
C VAL A 90 -14.12 -1.83 4.13
N ARG A 91 -13.63 -0.62 4.40
CA ARG A 91 -13.49 0.44 3.41
C ARG A 91 -12.29 1.30 3.71
N PHE A 92 -11.83 2.02 2.70
CA PHE A 92 -10.66 2.88 2.82
C PHE A 92 -10.79 4.14 1.96
N ARG A 93 -10.06 5.19 2.33
CA ARG A 93 -9.92 6.42 1.55
C ARG A 93 -8.54 7.01 1.72
N LEU A 94 -8.26 8.11 1.03
CA LEU A 94 -7.08 8.91 1.35
C LEU A 94 -7.33 9.71 2.63
N ALA A 95 -6.30 9.88 3.45
CA ALA A 95 -6.35 10.70 4.66
C ALA A 95 -6.57 12.18 4.35
N GLU A 96 -6.21 12.62 3.15
CA GLU A 96 -6.42 13.98 2.65
C GLU A 96 -6.98 13.91 1.23
N ALA A 97 -7.92 14.83 0.92
CA ALA A 97 -8.51 14.89 -0.40
C ALA A 97 -7.45 15.28 -1.45
N PRO A 98 -7.31 14.53 -2.55
CA PRO A 98 -6.28 14.83 -3.53
C PRO A 98 -6.69 16.01 -4.40
N SER A 99 -5.72 16.78 -4.90
CA SER A 99 -5.96 17.90 -5.82
C SER A 99 -6.30 17.47 -7.25
N SER A 100 -6.11 16.19 -7.57
CA SER A 100 -6.38 15.56 -8.87
C SER A 100 -6.62 14.07 -8.66
N THR A 101 -7.30 13.40 -9.59
CA THR A 101 -7.56 11.96 -9.47
C THR A 101 -6.28 11.14 -9.26
N ILE A 102 -6.26 10.36 -8.18
CA ILE A 102 -5.17 9.43 -7.85
C ILE A 102 -5.65 8.00 -8.09
N LYS A 103 -4.80 7.18 -8.69
CA LYS A 103 -5.08 5.76 -8.98
C LYS A 103 -4.24 4.87 -8.08
N VAL A 104 -4.87 4.08 -7.21
CA VAL A 104 -4.20 3.19 -6.26
C VAL A 104 -4.45 1.74 -6.66
N TYR A 105 -3.39 0.95 -6.75
CA TYR A 105 -3.52 -0.49 -7.00
C TYR A 105 -3.65 -1.23 -5.68
N THR A 106 -4.54 -2.23 -5.68
CA THR A 106 -4.98 -2.90 -4.46
C THR A 106 -5.06 -4.41 -4.68
N THR A 107 -4.58 -5.18 -3.70
CA THR A 107 -4.80 -6.62 -3.63
C THR A 107 -5.39 -6.94 -2.27
N PHE A 108 -6.51 -7.64 -2.24
CA PHE A 108 -7.13 -8.09 -0.99
C PHE A 108 -7.00 -9.62 -0.88
N GLU A 109 -6.42 -10.08 0.21
CA GLU A 109 -6.34 -11.49 0.58
C GLU A 109 -7.45 -11.79 1.58
N GLN A 110 -8.37 -12.66 1.18
CA GLN A 110 -9.49 -13.07 2.01
C GLN A 110 -9.45 -14.58 2.32
N ASN A 111 -9.86 -14.96 3.52
CA ASN A 111 -10.14 -16.37 3.83
C ASN A 111 -11.42 -16.84 3.13
N TRP A 112 -11.32 -17.88 2.30
CA TRP A 112 -12.44 -18.39 1.50
C TRP A 112 -13.15 -19.57 2.20
N ASP A 113 -14.48 -19.61 2.08
CA ASP A 113 -15.30 -20.71 2.60
C ASP A 113 -15.01 -22.01 1.81
N GLY A 114 -14.18 -22.87 2.38
CA GLY A 114 -13.67 -24.09 1.74
C GLY A 114 -12.25 -24.53 2.11
N ASN A 115 -11.59 -23.81 3.04
CA ASN A 115 -10.18 -23.95 3.46
C ASN A 115 -9.19 -23.46 2.40
N GLY A 116 -8.97 -22.15 2.35
CA GLY A 116 -7.89 -21.55 1.57
C GLY A 116 -7.92 -20.03 1.55
N PHE A 117 -6.83 -19.41 1.09
CA PHE A 117 -6.77 -17.97 0.84
C PHE A 117 -7.16 -17.67 -0.60
N GLN A 118 -7.98 -16.64 -0.80
CA GLN A 118 -8.31 -16.09 -2.11
C GLN A 118 -7.70 -14.70 -2.26
N TYR A 119 -6.86 -14.56 -3.27
CA TYR A 119 -6.34 -13.27 -3.69
C TYR A 119 -7.30 -12.60 -4.68
N GLN A 120 -7.78 -11.43 -4.30
CA GLN A 120 -8.57 -10.55 -5.13
C GLN A 120 -7.69 -9.37 -5.55
N ALA A 121 -6.82 -9.64 -6.52
CA ALA A 121 -6.08 -8.61 -7.22
C ALA A 121 -6.96 -8.00 -8.31
N SER A 122 -7.07 -6.67 -8.34
CA SER A 122 -7.72 -5.98 -9.45
C SER A 122 -6.66 -5.40 -10.38
N SER A 123 -6.77 -5.69 -11.68
CA SER A 123 -6.01 -4.97 -12.71
C SER A 123 -6.50 -3.53 -12.89
N THR A 124 -7.67 -3.20 -12.35
CA THR A 124 -8.25 -1.87 -12.34
C THR A 124 -7.87 -1.14 -11.05
N ALA A 125 -7.18 -0.01 -11.19
CA ALA A 125 -6.86 0.83 -10.06
C ALA A 125 -8.11 1.45 -9.43
N LYS A 126 -8.04 1.71 -8.14
CA LYS A 126 -9.04 2.46 -7.37
C LYS A 126 -8.78 3.94 -7.50
N GLU A 127 -9.80 4.68 -7.90
CA GLU A 127 -9.69 6.10 -8.22
C GLU A 127 -10.21 6.94 -7.04
N PHE A 128 -9.33 7.79 -6.52
CA PHE A 128 -9.67 8.80 -5.53
C PHE A 128 -9.74 10.15 -6.22
N THR A 129 -10.94 10.70 -6.31
CA THR A 129 -11.21 12.03 -6.85
C THR A 129 -11.15 13.09 -5.74
N THR A 130 -11.39 14.36 -6.09
CA THR A 130 -11.39 15.50 -5.16
C THR A 130 -12.41 15.36 -4.03
N GLU A 131 -13.47 14.57 -4.22
CA GLU A 131 -14.47 14.29 -3.19
C GLU A 131 -13.93 13.37 -2.08
N ASN A 132 -12.91 12.56 -2.39
CA ASN A 132 -12.23 11.64 -1.46
C ASN A 132 -13.19 10.74 -0.66
N ASN A 133 -14.16 10.16 -1.36
CA ASN A 133 -15.10 9.23 -0.77
C ASN A 133 -14.41 7.92 -0.37
N PHE A 134 -15.01 7.22 0.60
CA PHE A 134 -14.62 5.86 0.91
C PHE A 134 -14.89 4.92 -0.28
N ILE A 135 -13.99 3.96 -0.43
CA ILE A 135 -14.09 2.84 -1.35
C ILE A 135 -14.18 1.57 -0.51
N ASP A 136 -15.24 0.80 -0.73
CA ASP A 136 -15.48 -0.47 -0.03
C ASP A 136 -14.61 -1.59 -0.63
N VAL A 137 -14.22 -2.54 0.22
CA VAL A 137 -13.47 -3.78 -0.09
C VAL A 137 -14.43 -4.96 0.14
N PRO A 138 -14.52 -5.98 -0.74
CA PRO A 138 -13.71 -6.20 -1.90
C PRO A 138 -14.20 -5.44 -3.12
N PHE A 139 -13.31 -5.44 -4.08
CA PHE A 139 -13.38 -4.65 -5.28
C PHE A 139 -14.27 -5.24 -6.37
N ASN A 140 -14.72 -6.49 -6.18
CA ASN A 140 -15.58 -7.20 -7.09
C ASN A 140 -16.57 -8.06 -6.31
N ILE A 141 -17.84 -7.67 -6.33
CA ILE A 141 -18.94 -8.32 -5.63
C ILE A 141 -19.27 -9.72 -6.16
N LEU A 142 -18.75 -10.10 -7.34
CA LEU A 142 -18.99 -11.41 -7.97
C LEU A 142 -18.00 -12.49 -7.50
N VAL A 143 -16.87 -12.11 -6.89
CA VAL A 143 -15.79 -13.05 -6.51
C VAL A 143 -15.39 -12.96 -5.04
N GLY A 144 -16.00 -12.07 -4.24
CA GLY A 144 -15.66 -11.91 -2.84
C GLY A 144 -16.75 -11.25 -2.00
N GLN A 145 -16.70 -11.48 -0.69
CA GLN A 145 -17.51 -10.75 0.30
C GLN A 145 -16.60 -9.84 1.13
N ALA A 146 -17.02 -8.61 1.44
CA ALA A 146 -16.29 -7.63 2.28
C ALA A 146 -16.09 -8.04 3.72
N GLN A 147 -16.83 -9.06 4.09
CA GLN A 147 -17.17 -9.42 5.42
C GLN A 147 -16.00 -10.11 6.09
N ILE A 148 -15.36 -9.41 7.03
CA ILE A 148 -14.48 -10.04 8.00
C ILE A 148 -15.38 -10.83 8.96
N ALA A 149 -15.42 -12.14 8.81
CA ALA A 149 -16.19 -13.02 9.67
C ALA A 149 -15.58 -13.11 11.09
N ASN A 150 -16.35 -13.68 12.01
CA ASN A 150 -15.88 -13.91 13.37
C ASN A 150 -14.71 -14.91 13.38
N GLY A 151 -13.57 -14.49 13.92
CA GLY A 151 -12.34 -15.27 13.96
C GLY A 151 -11.51 -15.20 12.68
N GLU A 152 -11.90 -14.35 11.72
CA GLU A 152 -11.25 -14.23 10.42
C GLU A 152 -10.21 -13.11 10.39
N TYR A 153 -9.07 -13.40 9.77
CA TYR A 153 -7.97 -12.48 9.51
C TYR A 153 -7.83 -12.30 8.00
N ASN A 154 -7.82 -11.05 7.54
CA ASN A 154 -7.68 -10.69 6.13
C ASN A 154 -6.66 -9.57 5.94
N GLU A 155 -6.06 -9.51 4.76
CA GLU A 155 -5.01 -8.54 4.45
C GLU A 155 -5.33 -7.72 3.19
N LEU A 156 -5.13 -6.42 3.28
CA LEU A 156 -5.20 -5.50 2.15
C LEU A 156 -3.81 -4.92 1.88
N TYR A 157 -3.41 -5.00 0.62
CA TYR A 157 -2.14 -4.51 0.11
C TYR A 157 -2.37 -3.32 -0.81
N LEU A 158 -1.63 -2.23 -0.60
CA LEU A 158 -1.81 -0.96 -1.33
C LEU A 158 -0.47 -0.35 -1.71
N SER A 159 -0.45 0.32 -2.86
CA SER A 159 0.64 1.20 -3.27
C SER A 159 0.12 2.55 -3.75
N TYR A 160 0.67 3.63 -3.18
CA TYR A 160 0.34 4.99 -3.61
C TYR A 160 1.26 5.40 -4.79
N PRO A 161 0.75 6.05 -5.85
CA PRO A 161 1.57 6.45 -6.99
C PRO A 161 2.76 7.33 -6.62
N LYS A 162 3.93 7.00 -7.16
CA LYS A 162 5.18 7.74 -6.97
C LYS A 162 5.69 7.77 -5.52
N GLU A 163 5.20 6.87 -4.67
CA GLU A 163 5.80 6.58 -3.37
C GLU A 163 6.61 5.28 -3.45
N GLN A 164 7.65 5.21 -2.63
CA GLN A 164 8.41 3.98 -2.41
C GLN A 164 7.71 3.07 -1.40
N ASP A 165 6.81 3.67 -0.60
CA ASP A 165 6.14 2.99 0.50
C ASP A 165 5.10 1.98 0.01
N PHE A 166 5.10 0.81 0.64
CA PHE A 166 4.09 -0.22 0.48
C PHE A 166 3.30 -0.39 1.77
N TYR A 167 1.98 -0.55 1.65
CA TYR A 167 1.10 -0.66 2.81
C TYR A 167 0.51 -2.06 2.87
N ARG A 168 0.62 -2.71 4.03
CA ARG A 168 -0.14 -3.92 4.39
C ARG A 168 -1.08 -3.58 5.53
N VAL A 169 -2.36 -3.88 5.37
CA VAL A 169 -3.39 -3.62 6.36
C VAL A 169 -4.07 -4.91 6.73
N SER A 170 -4.02 -5.25 8.01
CA SER A 170 -4.67 -6.43 8.56
C SER A 170 -6.01 -6.04 9.18
N PHE A 171 -7.04 -6.80 8.86
CA PHE A 171 -8.36 -6.68 9.48
C PHE A 171 -8.66 -7.97 10.24
N TYR A 172 -9.06 -7.84 11.51
CA TYR A 172 -9.44 -8.98 12.33
C TYR A 172 -10.67 -8.65 13.17
N ARG A 173 -11.60 -9.60 13.19
CA ARG A 173 -12.83 -9.50 13.98
C ARG A 173 -12.95 -10.73 14.85
N VAL A 174 -13.25 -10.56 16.14
CA VAL A 174 -13.57 -11.69 17.02
C VAL A 174 -14.70 -11.34 17.98
N GLN A 175 -15.62 -12.27 18.18
CA GLN A 175 -16.69 -12.14 19.16
C GLN A 175 -16.41 -13.06 20.36
N GLN A 176 -16.39 -12.47 21.55
CA GLN A 176 -16.26 -13.19 22.82
C GLN A 176 -17.30 -12.68 23.81
N ASN A 177 -18.08 -13.57 24.43
CA ASN A 177 -19.05 -13.23 25.47
C ASN A 177 -19.95 -12.03 25.10
N SER A 178 -20.53 -12.07 23.89
CA SER A 178 -21.38 -11.00 23.32
C SER A 178 -20.68 -9.67 23.02
N THR A 179 -19.36 -9.57 23.22
CA THR A 179 -18.54 -8.42 22.82
C THR A 179 -17.84 -8.73 21.51
N THR A 180 -17.97 -7.88 20.50
CA THR A 180 -17.21 -7.97 19.25
C THR A 180 -16.03 -7.02 19.31
N TYR A 181 -14.84 -7.54 19.05
CA TYR A 181 -13.60 -6.83 18.92
C TYR A 181 -13.33 -6.59 17.45
N TRP A 182 -12.97 -5.36 17.11
CA TRP A 182 -12.64 -4.91 15.78
C TRP A 182 -11.19 -4.43 15.82
N VAL A 183 -10.35 -5.03 14.98
CA VAL A 183 -8.92 -4.75 14.94
C VAL A 183 -8.55 -4.37 13.52
N THR A 184 -7.93 -3.21 13.38
CA THR A 184 -7.23 -2.82 12.17
C THR A 184 -5.79 -2.53 12.53
N ALA A 185 -4.85 -3.16 11.82
CA ALA A 185 -3.43 -2.87 11.93
C ALA A 185 -2.88 -2.52 10.56
N CYS A 186 -2.02 -1.51 10.49
CA CYS A 186 -1.38 -1.10 9.25
C CYS A 186 0.13 -1.08 9.46
N GLU A 187 0.82 -1.67 8.48
CA GLU A 187 2.26 -1.66 8.36
C GLU A 187 2.63 -0.93 7.08
N LYS A 188 3.47 0.08 7.22
CA LYS A 188 4.07 0.84 6.13
C LYS A 188 5.53 0.42 6.02
N PHE A 189 5.94 -0.04 4.85
CA PHE A 189 7.31 -0.50 4.55
C PHE A 189 7.94 0.36 3.47
#